data_AF-A0A2R6PC51-F1
#
_entry.id   AF-A0A2R6PC51-F1
#
_cell.length_a   1.000
_cell.length_b   1.000
_cell.length_c   1.000
_cell.angle_alpha   90.00
_cell.angle_beta   90.00
_cell.angle_gamma   90.00
#
_symmetry.space_group_name_H-M   'P 1'
#
loop_
_entity.id
_entity.type
_entity.pdbx_description
1 polymer ?
#
loop_
_entity_poly.entity_id
_entity_poly.type
_entity_poly.pdbx_seq_one_letter_code
_entity_poly.pdbx_strand_id
1 'polypeptide(L)'
;MLAKALNAHSPSVQESNSTASTHGVDLILGGHDHLYYISKGVTSWEGYDVNEKVLGAEADEGDVLIVKSGTDFRDLSEFTLELEDTPEGSVRKKLVKSIRGVHYETKPGSKSSKKIAKLLESVLSKLSEALKAPLCKTEVVLDCRSSLVRTDETAAGNWFADVLRHAYDEALCLKTSGGSDGVFICGGTIRGDSTYGPGIVTLGDILEILPFQDPIVVLEIDGATLWAALEASLETWPAQEGRFPVISGFRVSWDSRRPRGQRVLGVWLVQEASGSTAGTPFHSGASTPAASSAANILDDVNRPLHTLVDVEEVKNEKGGRKYKIVTREYMAQGHDGFLALKGQTYLVDDESGQMMSTIVRKYLLGCRFVNRMSRIETQERIELLLNDSTNELINREKARHEQYAKHLSRKDAVSRWRRAMHLALRWSRAHYRDNIHVTEKEHMSDVDCFDGAGLRSNKTEEKEEAEVATADGEKDLITIHPVVDGRLKDEGRQN
;
A
#
# COMPACT_ATOMS: atom_id res chain seq x y z
N MET A 1 0.82 -27.29 -9.70
CA MET A 1 -0.02 -27.91 -10.76
C MET A 1 0.59 -27.80 -12.15
N LEU A 2 0.98 -26.61 -12.63
CA LEU A 2 1.57 -26.44 -13.97
C LEU A 2 2.84 -27.31 -14.19
N ALA A 3 3.75 -27.36 -13.22
CA ALA A 3 4.99 -28.15 -13.34
C ALA A 3 4.74 -29.64 -13.59
N LYS A 4 3.78 -30.24 -12.85
CA LYS A 4 3.37 -31.64 -13.04
C LYS A 4 2.77 -31.84 -14.44
N ALA A 5 1.92 -30.91 -14.91
CA ALA A 5 1.31 -30.98 -16.24
C ALA A 5 2.34 -30.85 -17.39
N LEU A 6 3.45 -30.15 -17.14
CA LEU A 6 4.55 -29.99 -18.10
C LEU A 6 5.59 -31.10 -18.03
N ASN A 7 5.40 -32.11 -17.17
CA ASN A 7 6.38 -33.17 -16.89
C ASN A 7 7.76 -32.66 -16.44
N ALA A 8 7.79 -31.53 -15.71
CA ALA A 8 9.00 -30.98 -15.08
C ALA A 8 9.37 -31.77 -13.82
N HIS A 9 9.59 -33.08 -13.98
CA HIS A 9 9.76 -34.05 -12.90
C HIS A 9 11.16 -33.99 -12.27
N SER A 10 11.24 -34.22 -10.96
CA SER A 10 12.50 -34.28 -10.22
C SER A 10 13.36 -35.50 -10.58
N PRO A 11 14.67 -35.49 -10.28
CA PRO A 11 15.55 -36.64 -10.53
C PRO A 11 15.05 -37.92 -9.82
N SER A 12 14.53 -37.80 -8.59
CA SER A 12 13.97 -38.93 -7.84
C SER A 12 12.76 -39.57 -8.53
N VAL A 13 11.90 -38.75 -9.16
CA VAL A 13 10.79 -39.27 -9.98
C VAL A 13 11.32 -39.94 -11.24
N GLN A 14 12.32 -39.35 -11.91
CA GLN A 14 12.91 -39.89 -13.13
C GLN A 14 13.62 -41.24 -12.91
N GLU A 15 14.22 -41.47 -11.73
CA GLU A 15 14.80 -42.77 -11.35
C GLU A 15 13.75 -43.88 -11.30
N SER A 16 12.54 -43.58 -10.82
CA SER A 16 11.45 -44.55 -10.73
C SER A 16 10.63 -44.69 -12.02
N ASN A 17 10.48 -43.59 -12.77
CA ASN A 17 9.71 -43.50 -14.01
C ASN A 17 10.42 -42.59 -15.01
N SER A 18 11.21 -43.20 -15.90
CA SER A 18 12.00 -42.45 -16.89
C SER A 18 11.11 -41.65 -17.85
N THR A 19 11.45 -40.37 -18.01
CA THR A 19 10.79 -39.44 -18.95
C THR A 19 11.47 -39.38 -20.32
N ALA A 20 12.50 -40.22 -20.55
CA ALA A 20 13.33 -40.20 -21.76
C ALA A 20 12.52 -40.27 -23.06
N SER A 21 11.45 -41.07 -23.10
CA SER A 21 10.60 -41.25 -24.27
C SER A 21 9.38 -40.31 -24.30
N THR A 22 9.30 -39.31 -23.43
CA THR A 22 8.16 -38.40 -23.31
C THR A 22 8.57 -36.94 -23.53
N HIS A 23 7.73 -36.17 -24.23
CA HIS A 23 7.89 -34.72 -24.33
C HIS A 23 7.56 -34.02 -23.01
N GLY A 24 8.21 -32.88 -22.77
CA GLY A 24 7.92 -32.02 -21.63
C GLY A 24 9.07 -31.06 -21.32
N VAL A 25 9.03 -30.51 -20.11
CA VAL A 25 10.02 -29.58 -19.56
C VAL A 25 10.92 -30.33 -18.59
N ASP A 26 12.19 -29.94 -18.43
CA ASP A 26 13.11 -30.52 -17.45
C ASP A 26 13.16 -29.68 -16.15
N LEU A 27 13.16 -28.36 -16.28
CA LEU A 27 13.26 -27.41 -15.17
C LEU A 27 12.44 -26.17 -15.49
N ILE A 28 11.71 -25.66 -14.50
CA ILE A 28 11.00 -24.38 -14.60
C ILE A 28 11.76 -23.32 -13.84
N LEU A 29 12.18 -22.27 -14.56
CA LEU A 29 12.71 -21.04 -13.97
C LEU A 29 11.58 -20.02 -13.90
N GLY A 30 11.05 -19.79 -12.70
CA GLY A 30 9.89 -18.93 -12.46
C GLY A 30 10.26 -17.52 -11.96
N GLY A 31 9.26 -16.63 -11.95
CA GLY A 31 9.39 -15.25 -11.48
C GLY A 31 8.03 -14.53 -11.45
N HIS A 32 8.04 -13.20 -11.59
CA HIS A 32 6.88 -12.27 -11.61
C HIS A 32 6.15 -12.05 -10.27
N ASP A 33 5.97 -13.09 -9.47
CA ASP A 33 5.28 -13.02 -8.16
C ASP A 33 6.21 -12.70 -6.98
N HIS A 34 7.47 -12.31 -7.25
CA HIS A 34 8.50 -11.88 -6.29
C HIS A 34 8.98 -12.94 -5.28
N LEU A 35 8.43 -14.16 -5.34
CA LEU A 35 8.73 -15.20 -4.37
C LEU A 35 10.09 -15.87 -4.65
N TYR A 36 10.97 -15.92 -3.64
CA TYR A 36 12.08 -16.85 -3.62
C TYR A 36 11.57 -18.25 -3.26
N TYR A 37 11.78 -19.22 -4.15
CA TYR A 37 11.29 -20.58 -3.92
C TYR A 37 12.08 -21.60 -4.74
N ILE A 38 12.52 -22.64 -4.05
CA ILE A 38 13.19 -23.79 -4.62
C ILE A 38 12.36 -25.03 -4.28
N SER A 39 11.96 -25.79 -5.30
CA SER A 39 11.18 -27.02 -5.10
C SER A 39 11.97 -28.07 -4.32
N LYS A 40 11.29 -28.88 -3.52
CA LYS A 40 11.85 -30.02 -2.78
C LYS A 40 12.51 -31.08 -3.66
N GLY A 41 12.21 -31.08 -4.96
CA GLY A 41 12.79 -32.03 -5.92
C GLY A 41 14.27 -31.79 -6.25
N VAL A 42 14.87 -30.72 -5.73
CA VAL A 42 16.32 -30.49 -5.92
C VAL A 42 17.17 -31.48 -5.13
N THR A 43 18.39 -31.76 -5.58
CA THR A 43 19.29 -32.69 -4.89
C THR A 43 19.90 -32.07 -3.63
N SER A 44 20.31 -30.80 -3.69
CA SER A 44 20.77 -30.03 -2.54
C SER A 44 20.70 -28.54 -2.81
N TRP A 45 20.38 -27.75 -1.79
CA TRP A 45 20.42 -26.29 -1.89
C TRP A 45 21.01 -25.69 -0.61
N GLU A 46 22.06 -24.89 -0.75
CA GLU A 46 22.71 -24.21 0.37
C GLU A 46 22.08 -22.82 0.58
N GLY A 47 21.91 -22.40 1.83
CA GLY A 47 21.36 -21.07 2.16
C GLY A 47 19.84 -20.93 1.98
N TYR A 48 19.11 -22.02 1.80
CA TYR A 48 17.64 -22.06 1.76
C TYR A 48 17.11 -23.41 2.25
N ASP A 49 16.08 -23.40 3.10
CA ASP A 49 15.41 -24.63 3.53
C ASP A 49 14.25 -24.97 2.59
N VAL A 50 14.45 -25.98 1.74
CA VAL A 50 13.43 -26.45 0.78
C VAL A 50 12.19 -27.06 1.45
N ASN A 51 12.25 -27.37 2.75
CA ASN A 51 11.12 -27.92 3.49
C ASN A 51 10.27 -26.83 4.16
N GLU A 52 10.69 -25.57 4.10
CA GLU A 52 9.90 -24.46 4.62
C GLU A 52 8.52 -24.43 3.94
N LYS A 53 7.47 -24.23 4.74
CA LYS A 53 6.11 -24.15 4.20
C LYS A 53 5.93 -22.85 3.46
N VAL A 54 5.84 -22.94 2.14
CA VAL A 54 5.59 -21.80 1.27
C VAL A 54 4.13 -21.81 0.81
N LEU A 55 3.45 -20.71 1.09
CA LEU A 55 2.05 -20.51 0.70
C LEU A 55 1.92 -20.58 -0.84
N GLY A 56 1.03 -21.45 -1.33
CA GLY A 56 0.84 -21.72 -2.76
C GLY A 56 1.73 -22.85 -3.34
N ALA A 57 2.65 -23.41 -2.54
CA ALA A 57 3.52 -24.53 -2.91
C ALA A 57 3.23 -25.81 -2.09
N GLU A 58 2.05 -25.92 -1.48
CA GLU A 58 1.68 -27.02 -0.57
C GLU A 58 1.67 -28.39 -1.28
N ALA A 59 1.45 -28.39 -2.60
CA ALA A 59 1.40 -29.59 -3.44
C ALA A 59 2.78 -30.04 -3.96
N ASP A 60 3.86 -29.38 -3.55
CA ASP A 60 5.22 -29.82 -3.82
C ASP A 60 5.60 -30.96 -2.86
N GLU A 61 5.67 -32.16 -3.41
CA GLU A 61 6.02 -33.39 -2.71
C GLU A 61 7.46 -33.82 -3.01
N GLY A 62 8.25 -32.95 -3.64
CA GLY A 62 9.58 -33.28 -4.15
C GLY A 62 9.55 -33.97 -5.52
N ASP A 63 8.41 -33.91 -6.21
CA ASP A 63 8.17 -34.58 -7.49
C ASP A 63 8.44 -33.69 -8.70
N VAL A 64 8.72 -32.40 -8.50
CA VAL A 64 8.94 -31.42 -9.58
C VAL A 64 10.22 -30.62 -9.40
N LEU A 65 10.68 -29.99 -10.50
CA LEU A 65 11.79 -29.03 -10.50
C LEU A 65 11.32 -27.62 -10.84
N ILE A 66 11.38 -26.74 -9.84
CA ILE A 66 11.07 -25.31 -9.95
C ILE A 66 12.14 -24.53 -9.19
N VAL A 67 12.70 -23.51 -9.84
CA VAL A 67 13.64 -22.55 -9.23
C VAL A 67 13.13 -21.14 -9.47
N LYS A 68 13.00 -20.37 -8.39
CA LYS A 68 12.60 -18.96 -8.39
C LYS A 68 13.55 -18.16 -7.51
N SER A 69 14.10 -17.08 -8.05
CA SER A 69 15.19 -16.32 -7.42
C SER A 69 14.73 -14.94 -6.92
N GLY A 70 13.58 -14.89 -6.24
CA GLY A 70 13.14 -13.71 -5.51
C GLY A 70 12.90 -12.47 -6.40
N THR A 71 13.28 -11.29 -5.90
CA THR A 71 13.02 -10.00 -6.55
C THR A 71 14.11 -8.97 -6.26
N ASP A 72 14.11 -7.89 -7.05
CA ASP A 72 14.89 -6.66 -6.83
C ASP A 72 16.39 -6.88 -6.58
N PHE A 73 16.94 -7.96 -7.16
CA PHE A 73 18.33 -8.39 -6.99
C PHE A 73 18.76 -8.59 -5.52
N ARG A 74 17.80 -8.79 -4.62
CA ARG A 74 18.06 -9.17 -3.22
C ARG A 74 18.56 -10.60 -3.13
N ASP A 75 18.03 -11.45 -4.00
CA ASP A 75 18.35 -12.85 -4.07
C ASP A 75 19.06 -13.19 -5.39
N LEU A 76 20.08 -14.01 -5.30
CA LEU A 76 20.75 -14.62 -6.44
C LEU A 76 20.84 -16.13 -6.22
N SER A 77 20.32 -16.88 -7.18
CA SER A 77 20.42 -18.34 -7.22
C SER A 77 21.49 -18.75 -8.21
N GLU A 78 22.53 -19.43 -7.73
CA GLU A 78 23.53 -20.11 -8.56
C GLU A 78 23.32 -21.62 -8.41
N PHE A 79 23.28 -22.37 -9.51
CA PHE A 79 23.16 -23.81 -9.44
C PHE A 79 23.81 -24.52 -10.63
N THR A 80 24.19 -25.77 -10.38
CA THR A 80 24.75 -26.69 -11.37
C THR A 80 23.78 -27.82 -11.64
N LEU A 81 23.60 -28.15 -12.93
CA LEU A 81 22.86 -29.32 -13.38
C LEU A 81 23.85 -30.39 -13.85
N GLU A 82 23.76 -31.58 -13.30
CA GLU A 82 24.41 -32.76 -13.85
C GLU A 82 23.44 -33.48 -14.78
N LEU A 83 23.86 -33.74 -16.01
CA LEU A 83 23.03 -34.37 -17.03
C LEU A 83 23.56 -35.78 -17.37
N GLU A 84 22.65 -36.71 -17.64
CA GLU A 84 22.98 -38.04 -18.14
C GLU A 84 22.39 -38.29 -19.53
N ASP A 85 23.03 -39.14 -20.33
CA ASP A 85 22.54 -39.49 -21.66
C ASP A 85 21.39 -40.49 -21.59
N THR A 86 20.40 -40.31 -22.46
CA THR A 86 19.28 -41.23 -22.62
C THR A 86 19.59 -42.33 -23.63
N PRO A 87 18.87 -43.48 -23.59
CA PRO A 87 18.98 -44.52 -24.62
C PRO A 87 18.75 -43.98 -26.04
N GLU A 88 19.40 -44.59 -27.02
CA GLU A 88 19.23 -44.25 -28.44
C GLU A 88 17.76 -44.40 -28.87
N GLY A 89 17.25 -43.43 -29.64
CA GLY A 89 15.84 -43.38 -30.04
C GLY A 89 14.89 -42.74 -29.00
N SER A 90 15.41 -42.32 -27.84
CA SER A 90 14.64 -41.52 -26.89
C SER A 90 14.25 -40.15 -27.45
N VAL A 91 13.13 -39.62 -26.96
CA VAL A 91 12.63 -38.29 -27.34
C VAL A 91 13.52 -37.20 -26.75
N ARG A 92 13.86 -37.31 -25.46
CA ARG A 92 14.86 -36.48 -24.79
C ARG A 92 16.23 -37.08 -25.05
N LYS A 93 17.25 -36.25 -25.21
CA LYS A 93 18.65 -36.68 -25.40
C LYS A 93 19.44 -36.79 -24.09
N LYS A 94 19.04 -35.99 -23.11
CA LYS A 94 19.63 -35.93 -21.80
C LYS A 94 18.54 -35.78 -20.75
N LEU A 95 18.81 -36.29 -19.55
CA LEU A 95 17.99 -36.12 -18.37
C LEU A 95 18.78 -35.42 -17.26
N VAL A 96 18.07 -34.74 -16.37
CA VAL A 96 18.68 -34.09 -15.20
C VAL A 96 18.89 -35.15 -14.14
N LYS A 97 20.16 -35.52 -13.93
CA LYS A 97 20.58 -36.48 -12.90
C LYS A 97 20.63 -35.84 -11.52
N SER A 98 21.13 -34.61 -11.43
CA SER A 98 21.18 -33.88 -10.17
C SER A 98 21.13 -32.37 -10.39
N ILE A 99 20.63 -31.66 -9.38
CA ILE A 99 20.61 -30.20 -9.33
C ILE A 99 21.08 -29.76 -7.95
N ARG A 100 22.14 -28.96 -7.92
CA ARG A 100 22.74 -28.45 -6.68
C ARG A 100 22.88 -26.95 -6.77
N GLY A 101 22.34 -26.22 -5.80
CA GLY A 101 22.34 -24.75 -5.81
C GLY A 101 22.78 -24.10 -4.52
N VAL A 102 23.02 -22.80 -4.61
CA VAL A 102 23.37 -21.91 -3.51
C VAL A 102 22.51 -20.66 -3.61
N HIS A 103 21.91 -20.27 -2.49
CA HIS A 103 21.23 -19.00 -2.33
C HIS A 103 22.20 -17.93 -1.82
N TYR A 104 22.38 -16.87 -2.59
CA TYR A 104 23.07 -15.66 -2.16
C TYR A 104 22.07 -14.54 -1.91
N GLU A 105 22.08 -14.04 -0.67
CA GLU A 105 21.24 -12.91 -0.26
C GLU A 105 22.10 -11.65 -0.10
N THR A 106 21.64 -10.54 -0.67
CA THR A 106 22.26 -9.23 -0.50
C THR A 106 21.93 -8.66 0.87
N LYS A 107 22.95 -8.38 1.68
CA LYS A 107 22.82 -7.84 3.04
C LYS A 107 23.52 -6.50 3.15
N PRO A 108 23.14 -5.63 4.11
CA PRO A 108 23.94 -4.47 4.45
C PRO A 108 25.41 -4.86 4.67
N GLY A 109 26.32 -4.25 3.91
CA GLY A 109 27.75 -4.58 3.97
C GLY A 109 28.22 -5.67 3.00
N SER A 110 27.33 -6.26 2.18
CA SER A 110 27.74 -7.14 1.08
C SER A 110 28.75 -6.44 0.16
N LYS A 111 29.72 -7.21 -0.37
CA LYS A 111 30.77 -6.67 -1.25
C LYS A 111 30.13 -6.02 -2.47
N SER A 112 30.44 -4.75 -2.70
CA SER A 112 29.96 -4.00 -3.86
C SER A 112 31.07 -3.76 -4.88
N SER A 113 30.69 -3.71 -6.16
CA SER A 113 31.62 -3.36 -7.23
C SER A 113 31.96 -1.87 -7.17
N LYS A 114 33.24 -1.53 -6.94
CA LYS A 114 33.72 -0.14 -6.92
C LYS A 114 33.37 0.63 -8.20
N LYS A 115 33.34 -0.07 -9.36
CA LYS A 115 32.99 0.53 -10.65
C LYS A 115 31.52 0.93 -10.71
N ILE A 116 30.63 0.03 -10.27
CA ILE A 116 29.17 0.29 -10.25
C ILE A 116 28.84 1.34 -9.20
N ALA A 117 29.47 1.28 -8.01
CA ALA A 117 29.28 2.28 -6.96
C ALA A 117 29.62 3.70 -7.44
N LYS A 118 30.75 3.89 -8.15
CA LYS A 118 31.12 5.19 -8.73
C LYS A 118 30.13 5.66 -9.80
N LEU A 119 29.62 4.76 -10.64
CA LEU A 119 28.61 5.11 -11.63
C LEU A 119 27.31 5.56 -10.94
N LEU A 120 26.87 4.81 -9.93
CA LEU A 120 25.68 5.13 -9.15
C LEU A 120 25.81 6.49 -8.46
N GLU A 121 26.96 6.77 -7.84
CA GLU A 121 27.25 8.08 -7.24
C GLU A 121 27.16 9.21 -8.26
N SER A 122 27.72 9.02 -9.46
CA SER A 122 27.65 10.04 -10.53
C SER A 122 26.21 10.31 -11.00
N VAL A 123 25.36 9.29 -11.04
CA VAL A 123 23.96 9.40 -11.48
C VAL A 123 23.08 9.99 -10.37
N LEU A 124 23.28 9.56 -9.12
CA LEU A 124 22.41 9.93 -8.00
C LEU A 124 22.84 11.19 -7.25
N SER A 125 24.08 11.65 -7.40
CA SER A 125 24.57 12.89 -6.73
C SER A 125 23.64 14.08 -6.94
N LYS A 126 23.04 14.21 -8.13
CA LYS A 126 22.08 15.28 -8.48
C LYS A 126 20.67 15.10 -7.91
N LEU A 127 20.33 13.89 -7.44
CA LEU A 127 19.01 13.52 -6.92
C LEU A 127 19.01 13.24 -5.41
N SER A 128 20.20 13.09 -4.81
CA SER A 128 20.34 12.48 -3.47
C SER A 128 19.83 13.33 -2.31
N GLU A 129 19.78 14.66 -2.45
CA GLU A 129 19.34 15.56 -1.37
C GLU A 129 17.81 15.64 -1.30
N ALA A 130 17.14 15.84 -2.44
CA ALA A 130 15.68 15.90 -2.49
C ALA A 130 15.04 14.58 -2.00
N LEU A 131 15.63 13.43 -2.34
CA LEU A 131 15.11 12.12 -1.92
C LEU A 131 15.22 11.89 -0.41
N LYS A 132 16.20 12.51 0.27
CA LYS A 132 16.37 12.42 1.73
C LYS A 132 15.42 13.33 2.50
N ALA A 133 14.68 14.20 1.82
CA ALA A 133 13.80 15.14 2.49
C ALA A 133 12.72 14.40 3.30
N PRO A 134 12.57 14.72 4.60
CA PRO A 134 11.57 14.06 5.44
C PRO A 134 10.16 14.56 5.09
N LEU A 135 9.20 13.65 4.95
CA LEU A 135 7.80 13.98 4.63
C LEU A 135 6.86 13.77 5.82
N CYS A 136 7.05 12.69 6.57
CA CYS A 136 6.26 12.42 7.77
C CYS A 136 7.05 11.54 8.75
N LYS A 137 6.46 11.33 9.94
CA LYS A 137 6.88 10.32 10.91
C LYS A 137 5.82 9.23 10.97
N THR A 138 6.21 7.97 11.09
CA THR A 138 5.29 6.86 11.34
C THR A 138 5.58 6.23 12.70
N GLU A 139 4.55 5.96 13.50
CA GLU A 139 4.69 5.26 14.79
C GLU A 139 4.81 3.74 14.64
N VAL A 140 4.38 3.23 13.49
CA VAL A 140 4.37 1.80 13.16
C VAL A 140 5.26 1.52 11.96
N VAL A 141 5.69 0.28 11.81
CA VAL A 141 6.35 -0.19 10.59
C VAL A 141 5.33 -0.21 9.45
N LEU A 142 5.66 0.42 8.34
CA LEU A 142 4.93 0.28 7.09
C LEU A 142 5.52 -0.90 6.33
N ASP A 143 4.89 -2.07 6.49
CA ASP A 143 5.32 -3.28 5.80
C ASP A 143 4.74 -3.33 4.38
N CYS A 144 5.59 -3.10 3.40
CA CYS A 144 5.26 -3.06 1.97
C CYS A 144 5.84 -4.27 1.22
N ARG A 145 6.20 -5.35 1.93
CA ARG A 145 6.67 -6.60 1.31
C ARG A 145 5.55 -7.23 0.49
N SER A 146 5.90 -7.68 -0.71
CA SER A 146 4.97 -8.33 -1.65
C SER A 146 4.26 -9.53 -1.04
N SER A 147 4.95 -10.28 -0.16
CA SER A 147 4.37 -11.41 0.56
C SER A 147 3.19 -11.05 1.45
N LEU A 148 3.10 -9.79 1.93
CA LEU A 148 1.98 -9.31 2.74
C LEU A 148 0.98 -8.51 1.91
N VAL A 149 1.42 -7.46 1.21
CA VAL A 149 0.50 -6.56 0.47
C VAL A 149 -0.26 -7.26 -0.66
N ARG A 150 0.16 -8.48 -1.04
CA ARG A 150 -0.49 -9.30 -2.07
C ARG A 150 -1.24 -10.52 -1.52
N THR A 151 -1.30 -10.71 -0.20
CA THR A 151 -1.97 -11.87 0.39
C THR A 151 -2.84 -11.56 1.60
N ASP A 152 -2.67 -10.40 2.22
CA ASP A 152 -3.39 -9.99 3.43
C ASP A 152 -3.65 -8.48 3.49
N GLU A 153 -4.57 -8.07 4.36
CA GLU A 153 -4.82 -6.67 4.69
C GLU A 153 -3.59 -6.09 5.40
N THR A 154 -3.11 -4.92 4.96
CA THR A 154 -1.94 -4.26 5.56
C THR A 154 -2.26 -2.84 5.99
N ALA A 155 -1.65 -2.41 7.08
CA ALA A 155 -1.77 -1.05 7.59
C ALA A 155 -1.31 -0.01 6.53
N ALA A 156 -0.21 -0.30 5.82
CA ALA A 156 0.26 0.55 4.73
C ALA A 156 -0.77 0.67 3.60
N GLY A 157 -1.35 -0.44 3.15
CA GLY A 157 -2.39 -0.44 2.11
C GLY A 157 -3.63 0.34 2.52
N ASN A 158 -4.10 0.15 3.75
CA ASN A 158 -5.23 0.88 4.31
C ASN A 158 -4.98 2.40 4.31
N TRP A 159 -3.81 2.84 4.79
CA TRP A 159 -3.48 4.26 4.86
C TRP A 159 -3.40 4.91 3.48
N PHE A 160 -2.74 4.26 2.51
CA PHE A 160 -2.69 4.78 1.15
C PHE A 160 -4.06 4.86 0.50
N ALA A 161 -4.91 3.84 0.69
CA ALA A 161 -6.28 3.87 0.19
C ALA A 161 -7.11 4.98 0.85
N ASP A 162 -6.94 5.23 2.14
CA ASP A 162 -7.66 6.31 2.84
C ASP A 162 -7.25 7.70 2.32
N VAL A 163 -5.95 7.92 2.08
CA VAL A 163 -5.46 9.16 1.46
C VAL A 163 -6.09 9.38 0.08
N LEU A 164 -6.16 8.33 -0.75
CA LEU A 164 -6.79 8.41 -2.07
C LEU A 164 -8.29 8.72 -2.01
N ARG A 165 -9.03 8.06 -1.11
CA ARG A 165 -10.48 8.26 -0.96
C ARG A 165 -10.78 9.72 -0.70
N HIS A 166 -10.02 10.32 0.22
CA HIS A 166 -10.22 11.70 0.64
C HIS A 166 -9.79 12.75 -0.37
N ALA A 167 -8.80 12.44 -1.23
CA ALA A 167 -8.45 13.31 -2.34
C ALA A 167 -9.61 13.47 -3.34
N TYR A 168 -10.41 12.43 -3.53
CA TYR A 168 -11.49 12.40 -4.53
C TYR A 168 -12.90 12.64 -3.96
N ASP A 169 -13.06 12.66 -2.63
CA ASP A 169 -14.33 12.98 -1.98
C ASP A 169 -14.87 14.37 -2.39
N GLU A 170 -14.04 15.41 -2.56
CA GLU A 170 -14.52 16.75 -2.98
C GLU A 170 -14.49 17.01 -4.47
N ALA A 171 -13.51 16.46 -5.21
CA ALA A 171 -13.46 16.57 -6.66
C ALA A 171 -14.80 16.12 -7.30
N LEU A 172 -15.42 15.11 -6.70
CA LEU A 172 -16.73 14.62 -7.10
C LEU A 172 -17.88 15.44 -6.53
N CYS A 173 -17.76 16.07 -5.36
CA CYS A 173 -18.81 16.93 -4.80
C CYS A 173 -19.08 18.19 -5.63
N LEU A 174 -18.10 18.65 -6.42
CA LEU A 174 -18.27 19.79 -7.33
C LEU A 174 -18.97 19.41 -8.64
N LYS A 175 -18.76 18.18 -9.12
CA LYS A 175 -19.38 17.66 -10.36
C LYS A 175 -20.69 16.91 -10.12
N THR A 176 -20.87 16.33 -8.95
CA THR A 176 -21.98 15.44 -8.57
C THR A 176 -22.36 15.63 -7.10
N SER A 177 -23.56 15.22 -6.70
CA SER A 177 -23.91 15.17 -5.27
C SER A 177 -23.16 14.02 -4.59
N GLY A 178 -22.34 14.33 -3.58
CA GLY A 178 -21.62 13.35 -2.74
C GLY A 178 -20.23 12.95 -3.23
N GLY A 179 -19.36 12.54 -2.29
CA GLY A 179 -17.98 12.11 -2.55
C GLY A 179 -17.85 10.69 -3.11
N SER A 180 -16.66 10.09 -2.98
CA SER A 180 -16.41 8.73 -3.45
C SER A 180 -17.05 7.71 -2.50
N ASP A 181 -17.64 6.64 -3.05
CA ASP A 181 -18.20 5.55 -2.25
C ASP A 181 -17.08 4.63 -1.72
N GLY A 182 -15.97 4.52 -2.47
CA GLY A 182 -14.81 3.75 -2.03
C GLY A 182 -13.59 3.87 -2.93
N VAL A 183 -12.50 3.27 -2.47
CA VAL A 183 -11.25 3.07 -3.21
C VAL A 183 -11.08 1.59 -3.41
N PHE A 184 -10.69 1.21 -4.62
CA PHE A 184 -10.24 -0.13 -4.94
C PHE A 184 -8.99 -0.05 -5.81
N ILE A 185 -7.84 -0.41 -5.24
CA ILE A 185 -6.59 -0.58 -5.97
C ILE A 185 -6.05 -1.99 -5.73
N CYS A 186 -5.11 -2.43 -6.55
CA CYS A 186 -4.46 -3.73 -6.39
C CYS A 186 -3.16 -3.61 -5.57
N GLY A 187 -2.83 -4.63 -4.78
CA GLY A 187 -1.65 -4.67 -3.91
C GLY A 187 -0.33 -4.49 -4.65
N GLY A 188 -0.29 -4.83 -5.94
CA GLY A 188 0.83 -4.59 -6.85
C GLY A 188 1.11 -3.11 -7.10
N THR A 189 0.20 -2.21 -6.71
CA THR A 189 0.39 -0.76 -6.68
C THR A 189 1.42 -0.35 -5.62
N ILE A 190 1.49 -1.08 -4.51
CA ILE A 190 2.40 -0.81 -3.39
C ILE A 190 3.68 -1.60 -3.65
N ARG A 191 4.79 -0.87 -3.82
CA ARG A 191 6.11 -1.38 -4.21
C ARG A 191 7.11 -1.23 -3.06
N GLY A 192 8.39 -1.30 -3.40
CA GLY A 192 9.50 -1.27 -2.45
C GLY A 192 9.88 -2.65 -1.91
N ASP A 193 8.91 -3.56 -1.79
CA ASP A 193 9.12 -4.91 -1.27
C ASP A 193 9.85 -4.92 0.09
N SER A 194 9.73 -3.85 0.87
CA SER A 194 10.54 -3.60 2.08
C SER A 194 9.67 -3.13 3.24
N THR A 195 10.30 -2.86 4.36
CA THR A 195 9.68 -2.26 5.55
C THR A 195 10.22 -0.85 5.76
N TYR A 196 9.34 0.11 6.03
CA TYR A 196 9.70 1.51 6.27
C TYR A 196 9.29 1.95 7.68
N GLY A 197 10.12 2.78 8.33
CA GLY A 197 9.92 3.18 9.72
C GLY A 197 10.08 2.04 10.74
N PRO A 198 9.71 2.26 12.03
CA PRO A 198 9.13 3.47 12.60
C PRO A 198 10.08 4.67 12.55
N GLY A 199 9.55 5.89 12.62
CA GLY A 199 10.31 7.12 12.52
C GLY A 199 10.10 7.85 11.20
N ILE A 200 11.15 8.49 10.68
CA ILE A 200 11.05 9.36 9.50
C ILE A 200 10.79 8.52 8.24
N VAL A 201 9.80 8.96 7.46
CA VAL A 201 9.55 8.51 6.09
C VAL A 201 9.92 9.66 5.15
N THR A 202 10.79 9.37 4.18
CA THR A 202 11.36 10.35 3.25
C THR A 202 10.60 10.40 1.93
N LEU A 203 10.90 11.40 1.10
CA LEU A 203 10.40 11.45 -0.28
C LEU A 203 10.87 10.24 -1.10
N GLY A 204 12.12 9.80 -0.90
CA GLY A 204 12.65 8.60 -1.53
C GLY A 204 11.81 7.36 -1.21
N ASP A 205 11.44 7.18 0.07
CA ASP A 205 10.60 6.06 0.49
C ASP A 205 9.22 6.09 -0.20
N ILE A 206 8.56 7.24 -0.24
CA ILE A 206 7.24 7.37 -0.89
C ILE A 206 7.33 7.10 -2.41
N LEU A 207 8.37 7.57 -3.08
CA LEU A 207 8.58 7.32 -4.52
C LEU A 207 8.97 5.87 -4.81
N GLU A 208 9.67 5.21 -3.89
CA GLU A 208 9.99 3.78 -3.99
C GLU A 208 8.73 2.91 -3.81
N ILE A 209 7.88 3.27 -2.84
CA ILE A 209 6.62 2.57 -2.57
C ILE A 209 5.60 2.82 -3.69
N LEU A 210 5.54 4.03 -4.24
CA LEU A 210 4.54 4.46 -5.24
C LEU A 210 5.22 4.95 -6.54
N PRO A 211 5.92 4.07 -7.29
CA PRO A 211 6.77 4.49 -8.41
C PRO A 211 6.00 4.72 -9.71
N PHE A 212 4.73 4.31 -9.78
CA PHE A 212 3.97 4.36 -11.02
C PHE A 212 3.46 5.78 -11.32
N GLN A 213 3.41 6.08 -12.61
CA GLN A 213 3.03 7.40 -13.14
C GLN A 213 1.61 7.42 -13.72
N ASP A 214 0.92 6.27 -13.77
CA ASP A 214 -0.46 6.26 -14.22
C ASP A 214 -1.37 6.98 -13.21
N PRO A 215 -2.38 7.71 -13.70
CA PRO A 215 -3.24 8.50 -12.85
C PRO A 215 -4.23 7.63 -12.07
N ILE A 216 -4.63 8.16 -10.91
CA ILE A 216 -5.82 7.71 -10.21
C ILE A 216 -7.04 8.31 -10.90
N VAL A 217 -8.02 7.46 -11.18
CA VAL A 217 -9.28 7.77 -11.87
C VAL A 217 -10.48 7.40 -11.00
N VAL A 218 -11.66 7.86 -11.39
CA VAL A 218 -12.91 7.50 -10.69
C VAL A 218 -13.89 6.92 -11.70
N LEU A 219 -14.33 5.69 -11.43
CA LEU A 219 -15.34 5.01 -12.23
C LEU A 219 -16.70 5.05 -11.54
N GLU A 220 -17.76 5.21 -12.32
CA GLU A 220 -19.13 4.93 -11.91
C GLU A 220 -19.50 3.50 -12.33
N ILE A 221 -19.62 2.60 -11.35
CA ILE A 221 -19.86 1.16 -11.60
C ILE A 221 -21.10 0.67 -10.84
N ASP A 222 -21.73 -0.39 -11.32
CA ASP A 222 -22.79 -1.06 -10.55
C ASP A 222 -22.22 -2.11 -9.58
N GLY A 223 -23.08 -2.62 -8.69
CA GLY A 223 -22.68 -3.61 -7.69
C GLY A 223 -22.14 -4.90 -8.32
N ALA A 224 -22.76 -5.40 -9.39
CA ALA A 224 -22.25 -6.59 -10.09
C ALA A 224 -20.83 -6.41 -10.64
N THR A 225 -20.51 -5.22 -11.16
CA THR A 225 -19.16 -4.89 -11.64
C THR A 225 -18.15 -4.88 -10.50
N LEU A 226 -18.48 -4.27 -9.35
CA LEU A 226 -17.61 -4.26 -8.18
C LEU A 226 -17.35 -5.69 -7.66
N TRP A 227 -18.39 -6.51 -7.55
CA TRP A 227 -18.27 -7.92 -7.17
C TRP A 227 -17.39 -8.71 -8.13
N ALA A 228 -17.61 -8.57 -9.44
CA ALA A 228 -16.79 -9.26 -10.44
C ALA A 228 -15.31 -8.85 -10.37
N ALA A 229 -15.03 -7.58 -10.11
CA ALA A 229 -13.66 -7.09 -9.99
C ALA A 229 -12.98 -7.59 -8.69
N LEU A 230 -13.72 -7.69 -7.58
CA LEU A 230 -13.24 -8.31 -6.33
C LEU A 230 -13.01 -9.82 -6.47
N GLU A 231 -13.87 -10.54 -7.20
CA GLU A 231 -13.65 -11.96 -7.53
C GLU A 231 -12.38 -12.14 -8.36
N ALA A 232 -12.18 -11.31 -9.39
CA ALA A 232 -10.97 -11.33 -10.22
C ALA A 232 -9.69 -11.03 -9.41
N SER A 233 -9.81 -10.13 -8.43
CA SER A 233 -8.73 -9.80 -7.48
C SER A 233 -8.34 -10.99 -6.60
N LEU A 234 -9.32 -11.77 -6.16
CA LEU A 234 -9.11 -12.87 -5.23
C LEU A 234 -8.91 -14.21 -5.93
N GLU A 235 -9.13 -14.36 -7.24
CA GLU A 235 -9.20 -15.68 -7.90
C GLU A 235 -7.87 -16.46 -7.93
N THR A 236 -6.71 -15.80 -7.96
CA THR A 236 -5.40 -16.46 -8.03
C THR A 236 -4.77 -16.65 -6.66
N TRP A 237 -5.37 -16.09 -5.62
CA TRP A 237 -4.91 -16.28 -4.25
C TRP A 237 -4.78 -17.80 -3.94
N PRO A 238 -3.71 -18.23 -3.26
CA PRO A 238 -2.72 -17.42 -2.56
C PRO A 238 -1.47 -17.08 -3.37
N ALA A 239 -1.51 -17.18 -4.71
CA ALA A 239 -0.41 -16.69 -5.53
C ALA A 239 -0.16 -15.20 -5.22
N GLN A 240 1.12 -14.83 -4.99
CA GLN A 240 1.54 -13.47 -4.66
C GLN A 240 1.54 -12.56 -5.91
N GLU A 241 0.47 -12.64 -6.69
CA GLU A 241 0.23 -11.77 -7.83
C GLU A 241 -0.17 -10.37 -7.36
N GLY A 242 0.10 -9.35 -8.17
CA GLY A 242 -0.18 -7.96 -7.81
C GLY A 242 -1.66 -7.62 -7.63
N ARG A 243 -2.59 -8.55 -7.85
CA ARG A 243 -4.02 -8.28 -7.97
C ARG A 243 -4.80 -8.25 -6.65
N PHE A 244 -4.22 -8.64 -5.51
CA PHE A 244 -4.91 -8.68 -4.21
C PHE A 244 -5.55 -7.32 -3.85
N PRO A 245 -6.73 -7.27 -3.21
CA PRO A 245 -7.47 -6.02 -3.08
C PRO A 245 -6.93 -5.16 -1.93
N VAL A 246 -6.71 -3.87 -2.22
CA VAL A 246 -6.45 -2.81 -1.25
C VAL A 246 -7.61 -1.81 -1.35
N ILE A 247 -8.32 -1.60 -0.24
CA ILE A 247 -9.64 -0.97 -0.25
C ILE A 247 -9.81 0.11 0.83
N SER A 248 -10.73 1.05 0.57
CA SER A 248 -11.23 2.02 1.56
C SER A 248 -12.69 2.35 1.25
N GLY A 249 -13.48 2.71 2.28
CA GLY A 249 -14.89 3.10 2.14
C GLY A 249 -15.89 1.93 2.11
N PHE A 250 -15.42 0.70 1.95
CA PHE A 250 -16.22 -0.52 2.08
C PHE A 250 -15.41 -1.67 2.71
N ARG A 251 -16.15 -2.67 3.22
CA ARG A 251 -15.64 -3.93 3.76
C ARG A 251 -16.01 -5.08 2.83
N VAL A 252 -15.13 -6.06 2.72
CA VAL A 252 -15.33 -7.29 1.96
C VAL A 252 -15.14 -8.49 2.89
N SER A 253 -16.11 -9.40 2.92
CA SER A 253 -15.97 -10.75 3.48
C SER A 253 -15.78 -11.73 2.33
N TRP A 254 -14.82 -12.63 2.46
CA TRP A 254 -14.49 -13.63 1.44
C TRP A 254 -14.05 -14.95 2.09
N ASP A 255 -14.01 -16.04 1.33
CA ASP A 255 -13.55 -17.36 1.81
C ASP A 255 -12.50 -17.91 0.85
N SER A 256 -11.25 -17.95 1.31
CA SER A 256 -10.10 -18.42 0.54
C SER A 256 -10.17 -19.88 0.10
N ARG A 257 -11.00 -20.70 0.75
CA ARG A 257 -11.16 -22.13 0.43
C ARG A 257 -12.12 -22.35 -0.73
N ARG A 258 -12.89 -21.33 -1.11
CA ARG A 258 -13.89 -21.47 -2.18
C ARG A 258 -13.24 -21.49 -3.57
N PRO A 259 -13.89 -22.14 -4.55
CA PRO A 259 -13.44 -22.12 -5.94
C PRO A 259 -13.30 -20.70 -6.49
N ARG A 260 -12.45 -20.56 -7.51
CA ARG A 260 -12.25 -19.30 -8.24
C ARG A 260 -13.59 -18.75 -8.73
N GLY A 261 -13.83 -17.44 -8.54
CA GLY A 261 -15.07 -16.77 -8.92
C GLY A 261 -16.25 -16.97 -7.95
N GLN A 262 -16.02 -17.60 -6.79
CA GLN A 262 -17.03 -17.78 -5.73
C GLN A 262 -16.45 -17.46 -4.35
N ARG A 263 -15.40 -16.63 -4.29
CA ARG A 263 -14.67 -16.34 -3.06
C ARG A 263 -15.29 -15.20 -2.27
N VAL A 264 -15.88 -14.21 -2.93
CA VAL A 264 -16.53 -13.07 -2.27
C VAL A 264 -17.85 -13.52 -1.66
N LEU A 265 -18.01 -13.27 -0.35
CA LEU A 265 -19.22 -13.60 0.42
C LEU A 265 -20.14 -12.41 0.61
N GLY A 266 -19.58 -11.21 0.68
CA GLY A 266 -20.37 -9.99 0.82
C GLY A 266 -19.51 -8.74 0.81
N VAL A 267 -20.15 -7.63 0.46
CA VAL A 267 -19.53 -6.30 0.36
C VAL A 267 -20.46 -5.30 1.03
N TRP A 268 -19.93 -4.45 1.92
CA TRP A 268 -20.71 -3.46 2.65
C TRP A 268 -20.01 -2.11 2.64
N LEU A 269 -20.73 -1.04 2.32
CA LEU A 269 -20.24 0.32 2.56
C LEU A 269 -20.09 0.53 4.07
N VAL A 270 -19.01 1.22 4.46
CA VAL A 270 -18.70 1.46 5.87
C VAL A 270 -18.72 2.93 6.22
N GLN A 271 -19.09 3.21 7.47
CA GLN A 271 -18.95 4.51 8.10
C GLN A 271 -18.22 4.38 9.43
N GLU A 272 -17.50 5.43 9.81
CA GLU A 272 -16.95 5.55 11.15
C GLU A 272 -18.10 5.60 12.17
N ALA A 273 -18.04 4.75 13.21
CA ALA A 273 -19.00 4.79 14.30
C ALA A 273 -19.03 6.21 14.91
N SER A 274 -20.12 6.94 14.66
CA SER A 274 -20.33 8.26 15.25
C SER A 274 -20.55 8.07 16.75
N GLY A 275 -19.64 8.61 17.57
CA GLY A 275 -19.91 8.78 19.00
C GLY A 275 -21.19 9.61 19.14
N SER A 276 -22.25 8.97 19.65
CA SER A 276 -23.63 9.45 19.75
C SER A 276 -23.81 10.97 19.89
N THR A 277 -24.52 11.60 18.94
CA THR A 277 -25.79 12.30 19.20
C THR A 277 -26.66 12.45 17.93
N ALA A 278 -27.88 11.93 18.02
CA ALA A 278 -29.15 12.34 17.40
C ALA A 278 -29.20 12.89 15.95
N GLY A 279 -29.62 12.00 15.04
CA GLY A 279 -30.67 12.19 14.03
C GLY A 279 -30.90 13.58 13.40
N THR A 280 -30.28 13.80 12.24
CA THR A 280 -30.98 14.31 11.03
C THR A 280 -30.31 13.71 9.78
N PRO A 281 -31.07 13.26 8.76
CA PRO A 281 -30.51 12.75 7.52
C PRO A 281 -30.32 13.92 6.55
N PHE A 282 -29.19 14.62 6.59
CA PHE A 282 -28.84 15.56 5.52
C PHE A 282 -27.34 15.59 5.21
N HIS A 283 -27.08 15.54 3.90
CA HIS A 283 -25.79 15.62 3.22
C HIS A 283 -25.13 16.99 3.39
N SER A 284 -24.30 17.16 4.41
CA SER A 284 -23.20 18.14 4.36
C SER A 284 -22.00 17.60 5.12
N GLY A 285 -20.86 17.46 4.42
CA GLY A 285 -19.58 17.00 4.96
C GLY A 285 -18.88 18.04 5.86
N ALA A 286 -19.65 18.73 6.71
CA ALA A 286 -19.18 19.81 7.58
C ALA A 286 -19.59 19.63 9.06
N SER A 287 -20.26 18.53 9.42
CA SER A 287 -20.72 18.32 10.80
C SER A 287 -19.69 17.56 11.64
N THR A 288 -19.01 18.31 12.51
CA THR A 288 -18.14 17.89 13.62
C THR A 288 -18.87 16.93 14.60
N PRO A 289 -18.22 15.92 15.20
CA PRO A 289 -18.68 15.39 16.47
C PRO A 289 -18.36 16.42 17.55
N ALA A 290 -19.38 17.04 18.13
CA ALA A 290 -19.22 17.86 19.32
C ALA A 290 -18.43 17.08 20.37
N ALA A 291 -17.38 17.70 20.92
CA ALA A 291 -16.61 17.15 22.03
C ALA A 291 -17.54 16.93 23.23
N SER A 292 -18.05 15.70 23.41
CA SER A 292 -18.67 15.31 24.65
C SER A 292 -17.59 15.27 25.73
N SER A 293 -17.84 15.99 26.82
CA SER A 293 -16.99 16.08 28.01
C SER A 293 -16.33 14.74 28.36
N ALA A 294 -15.00 14.74 28.49
CA ALA A 294 -14.13 13.61 28.81
C ALA A 294 -14.44 12.88 30.14
N ALA A 295 -15.52 13.25 30.84
CA ALA A 295 -15.95 12.63 32.09
C ALA A 295 -16.61 11.25 31.90
N ASN A 296 -17.26 10.98 30.76
CA ASN A 296 -17.99 9.71 30.54
C ASN A 296 -17.16 8.62 29.83
N ILE A 297 -15.86 8.83 29.60
CA ILE A 297 -15.00 7.91 28.80
C ILE A 297 -14.20 6.95 29.71
N LEU A 298 -14.40 6.98 31.03
CA LEU A 298 -13.61 6.16 31.96
C LEU A 298 -14.14 4.74 32.21
N ASP A 299 -15.34 4.39 31.72
CA ASP A 299 -16.00 3.12 32.09
C ASP A 299 -15.92 2.00 31.04
N ASP A 300 -15.36 2.21 29.84
CA ASP A 300 -15.32 1.15 28.82
C ASP A 300 -13.94 0.99 28.18
N VAL A 301 -13.06 0.31 28.92
CA VAL A 301 -11.64 0.09 28.57
C VAL A 301 -11.43 -1.07 27.59
N ASN A 302 -12.51 -1.75 27.16
CA ASN A 302 -12.44 -3.00 26.38
C ASN A 302 -13.09 -2.94 24.98
N ARG A 303 -13.56 -1.78 24.51
CA ARG A 303 -14.20 -1.67 23.19
C ARG A 303 -13.20 -1.28 22.09
N PRO A 304 -13.06 -2.06 20.99
CA PRO A 304 -12.11 -1.73 19.92
C PRO A 304 -12.47 -0.40 19.22
N LEU A 305 -11.47 0.48 19.14
CA LEU A 305 -11.63 1.94 18.93
C LEU A 305 -11.82 2.38 17.46
N HIS A 306 -11.85 1.46 16.51
CA HIS A 306 -12.17 1.70 15.10
C HIS A 306 -13.14 0.62 14.62
N THR A 307 -14.37 0.64 15.12
CA THR A 307 -15.38 -0.25 14.53
C THR A 307 -15.95 0.48 13.31
N LEU A 308 -15.45 0.13 12.12
CA LEU A 308 -16.17 0.39 10.89
C LEU A 308 -17.54 -0.27 11.02
N VAL A 309 -18.60 0.51 10.88
CA VAL A 309 -19.97 -0.02 10.95
C VAL A 309 -20.44 -0.21 9.53
N ASP A 310 -20.90 -1.42 9.23
CA ASP A 310 -21.58 -1.72 7.97
C ASP A 310 -22.87 -0.89 7.92
N VAL A 311 -22.98 -0.05 6.90
CA VAL A 311 -24.14 0.84 6.71
C VAL A 311 -25.07 0.27 5.66
N GLU A 312 -24.51 -0.20 4.55
CA GLU A 312 -25.30 -0.63 3.40
C GLU A 312 -24.61 -1.79 2.70
N GLU A 313 -25.38 -2.85 2.42
CA GLU A 313 -24.92 -3.97 1.61
C GLU A 313 -24.87 -3.57 0.12
N VAL A 314 -23.72 -3.77 -0.49
CA VAL A 314 -23.55 -3.64 -1.93
C VAL A 314 -24.06 -4.92 -2.58
N LYS A 315 -25.28 -4.87 -3.13
CA LYS A 315 -25.87 -6.03 -3.81
C LYS A 315 -25.15 -6.38 -5.11
N ASN A 316 -24.99 -7.67 -5.38
CA ASN A 316 -24.49 -8.18 -6.66
C ASN A 316 -25.58 -8.10 -7.74
N GLU A 317 -25.91 -6.89 -8.16
CA GLU A 317 -26.99 -6.62 -9.12
C GLU A 317 -26.47 -5.78 -10.29
N LYS A 318 -26.71 -6.26 -11.52
CA LYS A 318 -26.37 -5.53 -12.76
C LYS A 318 -27.41 -4.46 -13.03
N GLY A 319 -26.95 -3.24 -13.31
CA GLY A 319 -27.82 -2.07 -13.51
C GLY A 319 -28.50 -1.56 -12.24
N GLY A 320 -28.09 -2.05 -11.06
CA GLY A 320 -28.57 -1.58 -9.76
C GLY A 320 -27.96 -0.23 -9.35
N ARG A 321 -27.85 0.01 -8.04
CA ARG A 321 -27.19 1.21 -7.51
C ARG A 321 -25.80 1.39 -8.13
N LYS A 322 -25.50 2.64 -8.52
CA LYS A 322 -24.19 3.06 -8.99
C LYS A 322 -23.31 3.52 -7.82
N TYR A 323 -22.03 3.17 -7.89
CA TYR A 323 -21.01 3.47 -6.91
C TYR A 323 -19.85 4.17 -7.60
N LYS A 324 -19.32 5.22 -6.97
CA LYS A 324 -18.17 5.98 -7.41
C LYS A 324 -16.91 5.38 -6.78
N ILE A 325 -16.18 4.59 -7.55
CA ILE A 325 -15.01 3.87 -7.09
C ILE A 325 -13.74 4.50 -7.65
N VAL A 326 -12.89 4.98 -6.74
CA VAL A 326 -11.55 5.48 -7.04
C VAL A 326 -10.64 4.28 -7.31
N THR A 327 -9.94 4.29 -8.43
CA THR A 327 -9.04 3.19 -8.85
C THR A 327 -7.86 3.74 -9.67
N ARG A 328 -6.93 2.87 -10.06
CA ARG A 328 -5.89 3.20 -11.03
C ARG A 328 -6.42 3.09 -12.46
N GLU A 329 -5.95 3.96 -13.34
CA GLU A 329 -6.23 3.85 -14.78
C GLU A 329 -5.78 2.50 -15.33
N TYR A 330 -4.65 1.98 -14.83
CA TYR A 330 -4.19 0.62 -15.14
C TYR A 330 -5.27 -0.46 -14.91
N MET A 331 -5.99 -0.41 -13.79
CA MET A 331 -7.06 -1.36 -13.50
C MET A 331 -8.31 -1.05 -14.34
N ALA A 332 -8.64 0.23 -14.53
CA ALA A 332 -9.78 0.67 -15.32
C ALA A 332 -9.68 0.23 -16.79
N GLN A 333 -8.47 0.10 -17.34
CA GLN A 333 -8.23 -0.44 -18.69
C GLN A 333 -8.34 -1.97 -18.78
N GLY A 334 -8.52 -2.65 -17.64
CA GLY A 334 -8.68 -4.09 -17.54
C GLY A 334 -7.38 -4.89 -17.43
N HIS A 335 -6.26 -4.24 -17.12
CA HIS A 335 -4.99 -4.95 -16.86
C HIS A 335 -5.10 -5.80 -15.59
N ASP A 336 -4.19 -6.76 -15.40
CA ASP A 336 -4.20 -7.75 -14.30
C ASP A 336 -5.51 -8.54 -14.12
N GLY A 337 -6.32 -8.62 -15.18
CA GLY A 337 -7.58 -9.38 -15.19
C GLY A 337 -8.81 -8.59 -14.74
N PHE A 338 -8.68 -7.27 -14.48
CA PHE A 338 -9.80 -6.40 -14.10
C PHE A 338 -10.73 -6.03 -15.27
N LEU A 339 -11.01 -6.97 -16.17
CA LEU A 339 -11.81 -6.76 -17.38
C LEU A 339 -13.22 -6.21 -17.10
N ALA A 340 -13.79 -6.48 -15.91
CA ALA A 340 -15.07 -5.94 -15.49
C ALA A 340 -15.08 -4.40 -15.40
N LEU A 341 -13.92 -3.79 -15.09
CA LEU A 341 -13.77 -2.32 -14.99
C LEU A 341 -13.63 -1.65 -16.36
N LYS A 342 -13.29 -2.42 -17.41
CA LYS A 342 -13.03 -1.89 -18.73
C LYS A 342 -14.31 -1.35 -19.38
N GLY A 343 -14.23 -0.10 -19.85
CA GLY A 343 -15.33 0.56 -20.56
C GLY A 343 -16.45 1.08 -19.65
N GLN A 344 -16.23 1.10 -18.33
CA GLN A 344 -17.14 1.76 -17.39
C GLN A 344 -17.05 3.29 -17.53
N THR A 345 -18.05 3.99 -17.02
CA THR A 345 -18.11 5.46 -17.11
C THR A 345 -17.08 6.10 -16.19
N TYR A 346 -16.26 6.99 -16.74
CA TYR A 346 -15.30 7.79 -16.01
C TYR A 346 -15.96 9.07 -15.48
N LEU A 347 -15.88 9.31 -14.17
CA LEU A 347 -16.23 10.58 -13.53
C LEU A 347 -15.00 11.49 -13.41
N VAL A 348 -13.83 10.87 -13.27
CA VAL A 348 -12.51 11.48 -13.41
C VAL A 348 -11.71 10.56 -14.32
N ASP A 349 -11.29 11.07 -15.47
CA ASP A 349 -10.49 10.38 -16.48
C ASP A 349 -8.98 10.57 -16.25
N ASP A 350 -8.17 10.00 -17.12
CA ASP A 350 -6.71 10.06 -17.09
C ASP A 350 -6.17 11.48 -17.32
N GLU A 351 -6.89 12.33 -18.05
CA GLU A 351 -6.53 13.74 -18.23
C GLU A 351 -6.71 14.57 -16.95
N SER A 352 -7.74 14.26 -16.16
CA SER A 352 -8.05 14.97 -14.90
C SER A 352 -7.41 14.32 -13.67
N GLY A 353 -7.02 13.04 -13.78
CA GLY A 353 -6.48 12.25 -12.70
C GLY A 353 -5.05 12.65 -12.32
N GLN A 354 -4.67 12.33 -11.07
CA GLN A 354 -3.34 12.63 -10.54
C GLN A 354 -2.59 11.35 -10.19
N MET A 355 -1.26 11.40 -10.30
CA MET A 355 -0.39 10.31 -9.81
C MET A 355 -0.60 10.09 -8.31
N MET A 356 -0.64 8.83 -7.89
CA MET A 356 -0.82 8.45 -6.49
C MET A 356 0.24 9.06 -5.56
N SER A 357 1.51 9.04 -5.97
CA SER A 357 2.61 9.66 -5.22
C SER A 357 2.44 11.17 -5.05
N THR A 358 1.85 11.86 -6.04
CA THR A 358 1.55 13.29 -5.96
C THR A 358 0.42 13.57 -4.98
N ILE A 359 -0.64 12.76 -4.97
CA ILE A 359 -1.75 12.88 -4.02
C ILE A 359 -1.24 12.71 -2.58
N VAL A 360 -0.44 11.66 -2.33
CA VAL A 360 0.14 11.42 -1.01
C VAL A 360 1.07 12.56 -0.59
N ARG A 361 1.91 13.05 -1.51
CA ARG A 361 2.78 14.20 -1.23
C ARG A 361 1.99 15.46 -0.92
N LYS A 362 0.92 15.76 -1.67
CA LYS A 362 0.03 16.90 -1.41
C LYS A 362 -0.59 16.82 -0.01
N TYR A 363 -1.11 15.64 0.36
CA TYR A 363 -1.64 15.41 1.70
C TYR A 363 -0.61 15.70 2.79
N LEU A 364 0.59 15.11 2.69
CA LEU A 364 1.64 15.27 3.69
C LEU A 364 2.16 16.72 3.77
N LEU A 365 2.29 17.39 2.61
CA LEU A 365 2.73 18.79 2.54
C LEU A 365 1.70 19.73 3.17
N GLY A 366 0.40 19.52 2.92
CA GLY A 366 -0.66 20.28 3.57
C GLY A 366 -0.68 20.10 5.09
N CYS A 367 -0.53 18.86 5.56
CA CYS A 367 -0.37 18.58 6.99
C CYS A 367 0.83 19.33 7.59
N ARG A 368 1.96 19.34 6.89
CA ARG A 368 3.16 20.07 7.30
C ARG A 368 2.91 21.56 7.41
N PHE A 369 2.23 22.16 6.43
CA PHE A 369 1.85 23.57 6.45
C PHE A 369 0.98 23.90 7.67
N VAL A 370 -0.08 23.14 7.89
CA VAL A 370 -0.99 23.35 9.02
C VAL A 370 -0.25 23.23 10.36
N ASN A 371 0.61 22.22 10.50
CA ASN A 371 1.43 22.05 11.70
C ASN A 371 2.36 23.25 11.94
N ARG A 372 3.07 23.72 10.91
CA ARG A 372 3.95 24.90 11.00
C ARG A 372 3.17 26.13 11.44
N MET A 373 2.08 26.42 10.73
CA MET A 373 1.22 27.57 10.99
C MET A 373 0.52 27.52 12.36
N SER A 374 0.27 26.31 12.89
CA SER A 374 -0.27 26.13 14.23
C SER A 374 0.70 26.50 15.35
N ARG A 375 2.02 26.55 15.07
CA ARG A 375 3.04 26.90 16.07
C ARG A 375 3.48 28.35 16.02
N ILE A 376 3.24 29.05 14.90
CA ILE A 376 3.54 30.47 14.74
C ILE A 376 2.58 31.33 15.59
N GLU A 377 3.13 32.32 16.30
CA GLU A 377 2.39 33.22 17.19
C GLU A 377 1.41 34.13 16.41
N THR A 378 0.33 34.52 17.09
CA THR A 378 -0.83 35.21 16.49
C THR A 378 -0.49 36.56 15.87
N GLN A 379 0.62 37.20 16.27
CA GLN A 379 1.05 38.50 15.75
C GLN A 379 1.58 38.42 14.30
N GLU A 380 2.23 37.30 13.92
CA GLU A 380 2.77 37.08 12.56
C GLU A 380 1.69 36.58 11.57
N ARG A 381 0.58 36.01 12.07
CA ARG A 381 -0.53 35.56 11.21
C ARG A 381 -1.26 36.69 10.49
N ILE A 382 -1.15 37.94 10.97
CA ILE A 382 -1.88 39.10 10.41
C ILE A 382 -1.32 39.50 9.03
N GLU A 383 -0.10 39.07 8.68
CA GLU A 383 0.50 39.36 7.36
C GLU A 383 0.24 38.25 6.31
N LEU A 384 -0.18 37.06 6.75
CA LEU A 384 -0.46 35.93 5.86
C LEU A 384 -1.96 35.95 5.52
N LEU A 385 -2.28 36.48 4.34
CA LEU A 385 -3.62 36.51 3.73
C LEU A 385 -4.12 35.08 3.37
N LEU A 386 -4.17 34.17 4.35
CA LEU A 386 -4.58 32.78 4.19
C LEU A 386 -6.08 32.69 3.90
N ASN A 387 -6.47 31.64 3.18
CA ASN A 387 -7.87 31.32 2.95
C ASN A 387 -8.61 31.02 4.27
N ASP A 388 -9.88 31.42 4.37
CA ASP A 388 -10.70 31.22 5.58
C ASP A 388 -10.78 29.74 6.02
N SER A 389 -10.92 28.82 5.05
CA SER A 389 -10.96 27.38 5.35
C SER A 389 -9.62 26.85 5.90
N THR A 390 -8.49 27.41 5.43
CA THR A 390 -7.16 27.13 5.97
C THR A 390 -7.03 27.68 7.40
N ASN A 391 -7.54 28.88 7.64
CA ASN A 391 -7.51 29.50 8.97
C ASN A 391 -8.31 28.70 10.01
N GLU A 392 -9.48 28.19 9.64
CA GLU A 392 -10.26 27.28 10.48
C GLU A 392 -9.51 25.99 10.79
N LEU A 393 -8.83 25.40 9.82
CA LEU A 393 -8.04 24.19 9.99
C LEU A 393 -6.85 24.42 10.95
N ILE A 394 -6.12 25.52 10.77
CA ILE A 394 -5.03 25.91 11.68
C ILE A 394 -5.55 26.12 13.10
N ASN A 395 -6.70 26.79 13.27
CA ASN A 395 -7.30 27.01 14.58
C ASN A 395 -7.73 25.69 15.25
N ARG A 396 -8.26 24.74 14.46
CA ARG A 396 -8.58 23.39 14.94
C ARG A 396 -7.33 22.66 15.43
N GLU A 397 -6.21 22.75 14.69
CA GLU A 397 -4.96 22.11 15.09
C GLU A 397 -4.33 22.78 16.34
N LYS A 398 -4.37 24.12 16.42
CA LYS A 398 -3.96 24.87 17.63
C LYS A 398 -4.73 24.41 18.86
N ALA A 399 -6.06 24.33 18.76
CA ALA A 399 -6.91 23.85 19.85
C ALA A 399 -6.56 22.42 20.25
N ARG A 400 -6.21 21.56 19.29
CA ARG A 400 -5.75 20.19 19.54
C ARG A 400 -4.42 20.19 20.31
N HIS A 401 -3.42 20.95 19.85
CA HIS A 401 -2.13 21.11 20.53
C HIS A 401 -2.26 21.63 21.96
N GLU A 402 -3.12 22.63 22.19
CA GLU A 402 -3.37 23.15 23.54
C GLU A 402 -4.00 22.10 24.47
N GLN A 403 -4.95 21.31 23.96
CA GLN A 403 -5.54 20.20 24.72
C GLN A 403 -4.48 19.16 25.06
N TYR A 404 -3.61 18.79 24.11
CA TYR A 404 -2.49 17.90 24.37
C TYR A 404 -1.57 18.44 25.47
N ALA A 405 -1.16 19.70 25.37
CA ALA A 405 -0.27 20.34 26.35
C ALA A 405 -0.88 20.34 27.75
N LYS A 406 -2.18 20.64 27.88
CA LYS A 406 -2.93 20.58 29.14
C LYS A 406 -3.00 19.17 29.72
N HIS A 407 -3.05 18.13 28.88
CA HIS A 407 -3.13 16.74 29.33
C HIS A 407 -1.77 16.07 29.58
N LEU A 408 -0.68 16.56 28.97
CA LEU A 408 0.72 16.13 29.22
C LEU A 408 1.23 16.51 30.62
N SER A 409 0.58 17.45 31.31
CA SER A 409 0.87 17.86 32.69
C SER A 409 0.57 16.77 33.75
N ARG A 410 -0.13 15.67 33.40
CA ARG A 410 -0.40 14.55 34.31
C ARG A 410 0.75 13.51 34.30
N LYS A 411 1.19 13.09 35.49
CA LYS A 411 2.48 12.41 35.77
C LYS A 411 2.72 11.02 35.16
N ASP A 412 1.74 10.37 34.53
CA ASP A 412 1.90 8.97 34.07
C ASP A 412 2.34 8.83 32.62
N ALA A 413 3.57 8.34 32.40
CA ALA A 413 4.17 8.10 31.10
C ALA A 413 3.40 7.08 30.23
N VAL A 414 2.84 6.03 30.86
CA VAL A 414 2.01 5.01 30.17
C VAL A 414 0.72 5.62 29.64
N SER A 415 0.12 6.54 30.42
CA SER A 415 -1.10 7.24 30.05
C SER A 415 -0.87 8.34 29.01
N ARG A 416 0.39 8.75 28.77
CA ARG A 416 0.79 9.65 27.67
C ARG A 416 0.91 8.90 26.35
N TRP A 417 1.60 7.75 26.34
CA TRP A 417 1.74 6.88 25.16
C TRP A 417 0.41 6.32 24.67
N ARG A 418 -0.42 5.79 25.58
CA ARG A 418 -1.76 5.29 25.23
C ARG A 418 -2.68 6.36 24.66
N ARG A 419 -2.49 7.63 25.04
CA ARG A 419 -3.34 8.75 24.57
C ARG A 419 -2.86 9.40 23.28
N ALA A 420 -1.56 9.47 23.04
CA ALA A 420 -1.00 9.86 21.74
C ALA A 420 -1.49 8.88 20.65
N MET A 421 -1.44 7.57 20.93
CA MET A 421 -2.07 6.55 20.09
C MET A 421 -3.57 6.83 19.87
N HIS A 422 -4.36 7.07 20.92
CA HIS A 422 -5.81 7.33 20.80
C HIS A 422 -6.18 8.57 19.95
N LEU A 423 -5.28 9.54 19.76
CA LEU A 423 -5.55 10.72 18.95
C LEU A 423 -4.99 10.62 17.52
N ALA A 424 -3.92 9.85 17.30
CA ALA A 424 -3.50 9.42 15.96
C ALA A 424 -4.55 8.48 15.32
N LEU A 425 -5.20 7.66 16.15
CA LEU A 425 -6.36 6.80 15.85
C LEU A 425 -7.70 7.58 15.66
N ARG A 426 -7.69 8.90 15.44
CA ARG A 426 -8.92 9.72 15.36
C ARG A 426 -8.94 10.68 14.17
N TRP A 427 -8.23 10.35 13.09
CA TRP A 427 -8.31 11.16 11.88
C TRP A 427 -9.61 10.89 11.14
N SER A 428 -10.59 11.74 11.40
CA SER A 428 -11.85 11.75 10.67
C SER A 428 -11.64 12.03 9.19
N ARG A 429 -12.62 11.65 8.37
CA ARG A 429 -12.70 12.00 6.93
C ARG A 429 -12.33 13.46 6.60
N ALA A 430 -12.69 14.40 7.47
CA ALA A 430 -12.40 15.83 7.26
C ALA A 430 -10.90 16.13 7.33
N HIS A 431 -10.11 15.40 8.12
CA HIS A 431 -8.69 15.67 8.29
C HIS A 431 -7.91 15.51 6.99
N TYR A 432 -8.06 14.38 6.29
CA TYR A 432 -7.32 14.10 5.07
C TYR A 432 -7.64 15.08 3.95
N ARG A 433 -8.94 15.28 3.72
CA ARG A 433 -9.50 16.19 2.73
C ARG A 433 -9.05 17.62 2.95
N ASP A 434 -9.23 18.14 4.17
CA ASP A 434 -8.94 19.55 4.48
C ASP A 434 -7.45 19.85 4.27
N ASN A 435 -6.55 18.92 4.62
CA ASN A 435 -5.11 19.10 4.44
C ASN A 435 -4.66 19.04 2.98
N ILE A 436 -5.21 18.14 2.13
CA ILE A 436 -4.85 18.09 0.70
C ILE A 436 -5.08 19.46 0.04
N HIS A 437 -6.20 20.11 0.32
CA HIS A 437 -6.58 21.38 -0.30
C HIS A 437 -5.74 22.58 0.13
N VAL A 438 -5.01 22.49 1.25
CA VAL A 438 -4.08 23.54 1.66
C VAL A 438 -3.06 23.80 0.56
N THR A 439 -2.58 22.73 -0.10
CA THR A 439 -1.60 22.83 -1.20
C THR A 439 -2.15 23.49 -2.48
N GLU A 440 -3.47 23.60 -2.60
CA GLU A 440 -4.14 24.20 -3.76
C GLU A 440 -4.54 25.66 -3.50
N LYS A 441 -4.62 26.05 -2.23
CA LYS A 441 -5.08 27.37 -1.77
C LYS A 441 -3.93 28.27 -1.31
N GLU A 442 -2.87 27.68 -0.77
CA GLU A 442 -1.78 28.40 -0.10
C GLU A 442 -0.43 28.19 -0.80
N HIS A 443 0.48 29.14 -0.62
CA HIS A 443 1.83 29.04 -1.16
C HIS A 443 2.71 28.13 -0.30
N MET A 444 3.27 27.07 -0.89
CA MET A 444 3.99 26.03 -0.15
C MET A 444 5.50 26.29 0.00
N SER A 445 6.03 27.43 -0.43
CA SER A 445 7.50 27.71 -0.42
C SER A 445 8.19 27.50 0.92
N ASP A 446 7.44 27.71 2.00
CA ASP A 446 7.96 27.76 3.36
C ASP A 446 8.02 26.37 4.00
N VAL A 447 7.40 25.37 3.37
CA VAL A 447 7.34 23.98 3.85
C VAL A 447 7.73 22.95 2.80
N ASP A 448 7.71 23.30 1.51
CA ASP A 448 8.15 22.42 0.44
C ASP A 448 9.68 22.38 0.40
N CYS A 449 10.21 21.19 0.66
CA CYS A 449 11.63 20.89 0.56
C CYS A 449 12.13 20.86 -0.90
N PHE A 450 11.22 20.86 -1.87
CA PHE A 450 11.57 20.84 -3.28
C PHE A 450 11.52 22.25 -3.89
N ASP A 451 12.68 22.83 -4.14
CA ASP A 451 12.77 24.12 -4.82
C ASP A 451 12.59 23.98 -6.34
N GLY A 452 11.33 23.96 -6.77
CA GLY A 452 11.00 23.96 -8.19
C GLY A 452 11.48 25.21 -8.95
N ALA A 453 11.70 26.34 -8.25
CA ALA A 453 12.15 27.59 -8.87
C ALA A 453 13.67 27.57 -9.14
N GLY A 454 14.48 27.07 -8.21
CA GLY A 454 15.92 26.83 -8.40
C GLY A 454 16.19 25.84 -9.55
N LEU A 455 15.41 24.75 -9.61
CA LEU A 455 15.52 23.75 -10.69
C LEU A 455 15.18 24.31 -12.08
N ARG A 456 14.20 25.21 -12.19
CA ARG A 456 13.82 25.83 -13.48
C ARG A 456 14.75 26.95 -13.91
N SER A 457 15.36 27.65 -12.96
CA SER A 457 16.23 28.80 -13.24
C SER A 457 17.69 28.40 -13.47
N ASN A 458 18.05 27.12 -13.28
CA ASN A 458 19.43 26.61 -13.30
C ASN A 458 20.37 27.40 -12.37
N LYS A 459 19.79 28.16 -11.43
CA LYS A 459 20.46 28.81 -10.33
C LYS A 459 20.19 27.94 -9.12
N THR A 460 21.19 27.18 -8.71
CA THR A 460 21.25 26.71 -7.34
C THR A 460 21.54 27.94 -6.49
N GLU A 461 20.53 28.75 -6.21
CA GLU A 461 20.61 29.60 -5.04
C GLU A 461 20.66 28.62 -3.87
N GLU A 462 21.79 28.59 -3.17
CA GLU A 462 21.90 27.97 -1.87
C GLU A 462 20.81 28.64 -1.01
N LYS A 463 19.61 28.05 -0.95
CA LYS A 463 18.72 28.32 0.18
C LYS A 463 19.58 27.98 1.39
N GLU A 464 19.97 29.01 2.14
CA GLU A 464 20.57 28.89 3.47
C GLU A 464 19.91 27.68 4.14
N GLU A 465 20.73 26.67 4.44
CA GLU A 465 20.39 25.39 5.07
C GLU A 465 18.92 25.33 5.48
N ALA A 466 18.07 24.84 4.56
CA ALA A 466 16.64 24.86 4.77
C ALA A 466 16.34 24.32 6.17
N GLU A 467 15.67 25.11 7.00
CA GLU A 467 15.30 24.83 8.40
C GLU A 467 14.70 23.42 8.62
N VAL A 468 14.32 22.74 7.53
CA VAL A 468 13.99 21.32 7.37
C VAL A 468 14.94 20.35 8.08
N ALA A 469 16.25 20.65 8.19
CA ALA A 469 17.23 19.78 8.86
C ALA A 469 17.57 20.23 10.31
N THR A 470 16.87 21.25 10.83
CA THR A 470 16.98 21.63 12.25
C THR A 470 15.98 20.84 13.09
N ALA A 471 16.25 20.68 14.39
CA ALA A 471 15.31 20.04 15.33
C ALA A 471 13.92 20.71 15.38
N ASP A 472 13.76 21.90 14.78
CA ASP A 472 12.49 22.62 14.68
C ASP A 472 11.68 22.26 13.42
N GLY A 473 12.33 22.02 12.28
CA GLY A 473 11.66 21.58 11.04
C GLY A 473 11.07 20.16 11.14
N GLU A 474 11.65 19.31 11.97
CA GLU A 474 11.11 17.99 12.29
C GLU A 474 9.81 18.03 13.11
N LYS A 475 9.51 19.15 13.77
CA LYS A 475 8.25 19.35 14.52
C LYS A 475 7.07 19.67 13.61
N ASP A 476 7.33 20.08 12.36
CA ASP A 476 6.30 20.27 11.34
C ASP A 476 5.74 18.95 10.80
N LEU A 477 6.53 17.88 10.88
CA LEU A 477 6.17 16.61 10.27
C LEU A 477 4.97 15.99 10.99
N ILE A 478 3.96 15.62 10.21
CA ILE A 478 2.83 14.85 10.73
C ILE A 478 3.30 13.46 11.16
N THR A 479 2.76 12.99 12.28
CA THR A 479 2.97 11.62 12.77
C THR A 479 1.77 10.75 12.42
N ILE A 480 1.97 9.76 11.55
CA ILE A 480 0.94 8.81 11.09
C ILE A 480 0.94 7.52 11.94
N HIS A 481 -0.24 6.94 12.13
CA HIS A 481 -0.42 5.64 12.78
C HIS A 481 -1.38 4.74 11.97
N PRO A 482 -0.93 4.20 10.82
CA PRO A 482 -1.73 3.26 10.04
C PRO A 482 -2.11 1.99 10.83
N VAL A 483 -3.32 1.46 10.58
CA VAL A 483 -3.82 0.23 11.22
C VAL A 483 -4.51 -0.70 10.24
N VAL A 484 -4.53 -1.98 10.60
CA VAL A 484 -5.44 -2.98 10.03
C VAL A 484 -6.75 -2.90 10.82
N ASP A 485 -7.87 -2.65 10.14
CA ASP A 485 -9.17 -2.42 10.77
C ASP A 485 -10.25 -3.42 10.33
N GLY A 486 -9.85 -4.46 9.58
CA GLY A 486 -10.70 -5.61 9.24
C GLY A 486 -11.64 -5.32 8.06
N ARG A 487 -11.26 -4.38 7.19
CA ARG A 487 -11.97 -4.10 5.95
C ARG A 487 -11.91 -5.26 4.95
N LEU A 488 -10.94 -6.17 5.05
CA LEU A 488 -10.86 -7.37 4.21
C LEU A 488 -10.76 -8.63 5.07
N LYS A 489 -11.89 -9.35 5.22
CA LYS A 489 -12.01 -10.49 6.13
C LYS A 489 -12.07 -11.83 5.39
N ASP A 490 -11.06 -12.68 5.58
CA ASP A 490 -11.05 -14.07 5.10
C ASP A 490 -11.70 -15.01 6.12
N GLU A 491 -12.95 -15.42 5.89
CA GLU A 491 -13.68 -16.40 6.70
C GLU A 491 -13.09 -17.81 6.57
N GLY A 492 -12.29 -18.08 5.53
CA GLY A 492 -11.67 -19.37 5.28
C GLY A 492 -10.54 -19.72 6.23
N ARG A 493 -9.90 -18.69 6.81
CA ARG A 493 -8.75 -18.79 7.72
C ARG A 493 -9.10 -18.55 9.19
N GLN A 494 -10.37 -18.41 9.55
CA GLN A 494 -10.77 -18.46 10.96
C GLN A 494 -10.67 -19.90 11.47
N ASN A 495 -9.53 -20.25 12.06
CA ASN A 495 -9.33 -21.29 13.07
C ASN A 495 -8.01 -21.09 13.81
#